data_AF-A0AAV8F4H6-F1
#
_entry.id   AF-A0AAV8F4H6-F1
#
_cell.length_a   1.000
_cell.length_b   1.000
_cell.length_c   1.000
_cell.angle_alpha   90.00
_cell.angle_beta   90.00
_cell.angle_gamma   90.00
#
_symmetry.space_group_name_H-M   'P 1'
#
loop_
_entity.id
_entity.type
_entity.pdbx_description
1 polymer ?
#
loop_
_entity_poly.entity_id
_entity_poly.type
_entity_poly.pdbx_seq_one_letter_code
_entity_poly.pdbx_strand_id
1 'polypeptide(L)'
;MITIALMLSNSLIPPGLLLIGAVADLRSSRGGRLEEFAAAYFADDNLLRYLCDRTSVLKKLNLISSGQLSAAAIAERQPLLEEIKISCGPFSKKLTEILGTACPHLKSFELYYTSYNMPPPDPDNEEEISNDDEAFGIAKAMHKLHHLQLIGNRLTNEGLTAILDGCPHLETLDIRGCFKVNIDADMYARCARLKTFWFR
;
A
#
# COMPACT_ATOMS: atom_id res chain seq x y z
N MET A 1 11.44 -12.08 19.47
CA MET A 1 10.14 -11.41 19.25
C MET A 1 9.78 -10.76 20.57
N ILE A 2 10.03 -9.45 20.71
CA ILE A 2 9.61 -8.72 21.90
C ILE A 2 8.39 -7.91 21.48
N THR A 3 7.22 -8.41 21.84
CA THR A 3 5.99 -7.62 21.90
C THR A 3 6.17 -6.65 23.07
N ILE A 4 6.70 -5.46 22.81
CA ILE A 4 6.67 -4.37 23.81
C ILE A 4 5.29 -3.73 23.68
N ALA A 5 4.32 -4.37 24.32
CA ALA A 5 3.24 -3.62 24.92
C ALA A 5 3.88 -2.75 26.02
N LEU A 6 3.58 -1.45 26.00
CA LEU A 6 3.97 -0.42 26.97
C LEU A 6 5.38 0.20 26.78
N MET A 7 5.42 1.23 25.95
CA MET A 7 5.97 2.53 26.35
C MET A 7 4.90 3.62 26.09
N LEU A 8 3.74 3.44 26.74
CA LEU A 8 2.86 4.53 27.13
C LEU A 8 3.49 5.22 28.34
N SER A 9 4.55 5.99 28.12
CA SER A 9 4.97 7.00 29.09
C SER A 9 5.70 8.12 28.37
N ASN A 10 5.02 9.26 28.35
CA ASN A 10 5.46 10.58 27.96
C ASN A 10 5.47 10.90 26.46
N SER A 11 4.41 11.64 26.09
CA SER A 11 4.32 12.68 25.05
C SER A 11 3.91 12.34 23.62
N LEU A 12 3.54 11.11 23.28
CA LEU A 12 3.25 10.73 21.88
C LEU A 12 1.78 10.48 21.50
N ILE A 13 0.83 10.46 22.43
CA ILE A 13 -0.60 10.30 22.11
C ILE A 13 -1.42 11.22 23.03
N PRO A 14 -2.27 12.12 22.49
CA PRO A 14 -3.22 12.87 23.29
C PRO A 14 -4.10 11.92 24.11
N PRO A 15 -4.31 12.16 25.41
CA PRO A 15 -4.93 11.19 26.34
C PRO A 15 -6.34 10.70 25.98
N GLY A 16 -7.01 11.27 24.97
CA GLY A 16 -8.33 10.83 24.48
C GLY A 16 -8.33 9.70 23.43
N LEU A 17 -7.17 9.35 22.85
CA LEU A 17 -7.08 8.34 21.76
C LEU A 17 -6.89 6.88 22.25
N LEU A 18 -6.79 6.68 23.56
CA LEU A 18 -6.60 5.36 24.19
C LEU A 18 -7.86 4.45 24.13
N LEU A 19 -9.01 4.94 23.67
CA LEU A 19 -10.28 4.19 23.69
C LEU A 19 -10.58 3.35 22.43
N ILE A 20 -9.79 3.42 21.34
CA ILE A 20 -10.16 2.78 20.04
C ILE A 20 -9.20 1.64 19.60
N GLY A 21 -8.30 1.14 20.45
CA GLY A 21 -7.43 0.03 20.03
C GLY A 21 -6.37 0.45 18.99
N ALA A 22 -5.95 1.71 19.06
CA ALA A 22 -4.78 2.23 18.36
C ALA A 22 -3.52 1.45 18.77
N VAL A 23 -2.97 0.64 17.87
CA VAL A 23 -1.69 -0.04 18.06
C VAL A 23 -0.64 0.66 17.20
N ALA A 24 0.44 1.09 17.84
CA ALA A 24 1.67 1.50 17.17
C ALA A 24 2.78 0.49 17.51
N ASP A 25 3.37 -0.16 16.50
CA ASP A 25 4.58 -0.96 16.70
C ASP A 25 5.78 -0.19 16.13
N LEU A 26 6.86 -0.15 16.90
CA LEU A 26 8.07 0.60 16.60
C LEU A 26 9.25 -0.36 16.69
N ARG A 27 9.90 -0.63 15.55
CA ARG A 27 11.15 -1.41 15.54
C ARG A 27 12.32 -0.51 15.22
N SER A 28 13.22 -0.45 16.19
CA SER A 28 14.47 0.30 16.09
C SER A 28 15.62 -0.63 15.75
N SER A 29 16.56 -0.16 14.94
CA SER A 29 17.81 -0.87 14.70
C SER A 29 18.70 -0.89 15.95
N ARG A 30 19.81 -1.64 15.91
CA ARG A 30 20.77 -1.73 17.03
C ARG A 30 21.33 -0.38 17.52
N GLY A 31 21.10 0.71 16.77
CA GLY A 31 21.45 2.09 17.14
C GLY A 31 20.27 2.98 17.54
N GLY A 32 19.09 2.44 17.83
CA GLY A 32 17.92 3.19 18.31
C GLY A 32 17.17 4.00 17.25
N ARG A 33 17.44 3.78 15.95
CA ARG A 33 16.76 4.51 14.87
C ARG A 33 15.56 3.72 14.35
N LEU A 34 14.43 4.40 14.17
CA LEU A 34 13.17 3.79 13.75
C LEU A 34 13.21 3.41 12.26
N GLU A 35 13.25 2.11 11.97
CA GLU A 35 13.29 1.57 10.60
C GLU A 35 11.93 1.02 10.14
N GLU A 36 11.07 0.61 11.08
CA GLU A 36 9.74 0.07 10.77
C GLU A 36 8.69 0.73 11.66
N PHE A 37 7.60 1.19 11.04
CA PHE A 37 6.46 1.80 11.72
C PHE A 37 5.16 1.12 11.29
N ALA A 38 4.34 0.72 12.25
CA ALA A 38 2.98 0.28 12.00
C ALA A 38 1.99 1.12 12.80
N ALA A 39 0.89 1.54 12.18
CA ALA A 39 -0.23 2.20 12.87
C ALA A 39 -1.58 1.65 12.40
N ALA A 40 -2.49 1.47 13.35
CA ALA A 40 -3.85 1.02 13.07
C ALA A 40 -4.89 2.03 13.56
N TYR A 41 -5.89 2.37 12.73
CA TYR A 41 -7.08 3.18 13.06
C TYR A 41 -6.88 4.69 13.29
N PHE A 42 -5.65 5.18 13.47
CA PHE A 42 -5.39 6.60 13.75
C PHE A 42 -4.36 7.24 12.81
N ALA A 43 -3.89 6.53 11.78
CA ALA A 43 -2.93 7.10 10.86
C ALA A 43 -3.60 8.19 10.01
N ASP A 44 -3.07 9.41 10.14
CA ASP A 44 -3.42 10.60 9.39
C ASP A 44 -2.14 11.28 8.85
N ASP A 45 -2.33 12.35 8.10
CA ASP A 45 -1.21 13.12 7.53
C ASP A 45 -0.30 13.73 8.59
N ASN A 46 -0.85 14.11 9.75
CA ASN A 46 -0.07 14.71 10.82
C ASN A 46 0.90 13.69 11.43
N LEU A 47 0.44 12.45 11.63
CA LEU A 47 1.27 11.35 12.09
C LEU A 47 2.37 11.04 11.08
N LEU A 48 2.05 10.97 9.78
CA LEU A 48 3.04 10.73 8.73
C LEU A 48 4.08 11.85 8.66
N ARG A 49 3.65 13.12 8.67
CA ARG A 49 4.56 14.27 8.73
C ARG A 49 5.47 14.21 9.95
N TYR A 50 4.90 13.91 11.13
CA TYR A 50 5.67 13.77 12.37
C TYR A 50 6.74 12.68 12.25
N LEU A 51 6.41 11.53 11.67
CA LEU A 51 7.39 10.45 11.46
C LEU A 51 8.48 10.88 10.49
N CYS A 52 8.10 11.47 9.35
CA CYS A 52 9.04 11.99 8.36
C CYS A 52 9.98 13.08 8.93
N ASP A 53 9.49 13.91 9.85
CA ASP A 53 10.31 14.93 10.54
C ASP A 53 11.31 14.33 11.54
N ARG A 54 11.00 13.15 12.10
CA ARG A 54 11.76 12.53 13.21
C ARG A 54 12.66 11.38 12.79
N THR A 55 12.40 10.76 11.64
CA THR A 55 13.22 9.68 11.10
C THR A 55 13.42 9.82 9.59
N SER A 56 14.68 9.87 9.17
CA SER A 56 15.09 9.79 7.76
C SER A 56 15.47 8.37 7.34
N VAL A 57 15.31 7.39 8.23
CA VAL A 57 15.75 6.00 8.00
C VAL A 57 14.60 4.99 8.02
N LEU A 58 13.36 5.47 8.01
CA LEU A 58 12.18 4.61 7.92
C LEU A 58 12.22 3.86 6.59
N LYS A 59 12.24 2.52 6.66
CA LYS A 59 12.27 1.61 5.52
C LYS A 59 10.94 0.92 5.28
N LYS A 60 10.18 0.67 6.36
CA LYS A 60 8.90 -0.05 6.29
C LYS A 60 7.79 0.72 6.96
N LEU A 61 6.68 0.85 6.25
CA LEU A 61 5.48 1.54 6.72
C LEU A 61 4.27 0.62 6.57
N ASN A 62 3.56 0.34 7.66
CA ASN A 62 2.34 -0.45 7.66
C ASN A 62 1.16 0.35 8.24
N LEU A 63 0.15 0.65 7.43
CA LEU A 63 -1.01 1.43 7.83
C LEU A 63 -2.26 0.57 7.74
N ILE A 64 -2.98 0.41 8.85
CA ILE A 64 -4.16 -0.45 8.94
C ILE A 64 -5.37 0.42 9.25
N SER A 65 -6.42 0.35 8.43
CA SER A 65 -7.66 1.11 8.63
C SER A 65 -7.41 2.61 8.86
N SER A 66 -6.48 3.17 8.08
CA SER A 66 -6.14 4.60 8.11
C SER A 66 -7.24 5.42 7.45
N GLY A 67 -7.42 6.67 7.91
CA GLY A 67 -8.33 7.62 7.27
C GLY A 67 -7.85 8.04 5.88
N GLN A 68 -8.45 9.09 5.31
CA GLN A 68 -7.93 9.69 4.07
C GLN A 68 -6.53 10.25 4.32
N LEU A 69 -5.52 9.60 3.73
CA LEU A 69 -4.14 10.10 3.70
C LEU A 69 -4.02 11.04 2.50
N SER A 70 -3.67 12.30 2.74
CA SER A 70 -3.29 13.18 1.65
C SER A 70 -1.86 12.86 1.21
N ALA A 71 -1.69 12.87 -0.10
CA ALA A 71 -0.42 12.58 -0.72
C ALA A 71 0.71 13.57 -0.33
N ALA A 72 0.37 14.74 0.22
CA ALA A 72 1.33 15.75 0.64
C ALA A 72 2.20 15.29 1.83
N ALA A 73 1.67 14.47 2.72
CA ALA A 73 2.38 14.07 3.95
C ALA A 73 3.64 13.23 3.68
N ILE A 74 3.64 12.46 2.58
CA ILE A 74 4.74 11.57 2.20
C ILE A 74 5.66 12.23 1.17
N ALA A 75 5.12 13.11 0.32
CA ALA A 75 5.87 13.82 -0.72
C ALA A 75 6.97 14.75 -0.18
N GLU A 76 6.75 15.36 0.98
CA GLU A 76 7.60 16.44 1.46
C GLU A 76 8.99 16.00 1.95
N ARG A 77 9.18 14.71 2.28
CA ARG A 77 10.47 14.21 2.77
C ARG A 77 10.73 12.81 2.27
N GLN A 78 11.66 12.69 1.32
CA GLN A 78 12.11 11.45 0.68
C GLN A 78 12.54 10.40 1.70
N PRO A 79 11.64 9.49 2.12
CA PRO A 79 12.01 8.50 3.10
C PRO A 79 12.71 7.35 2.35
N LEU A 80 13.65 6.67 3.02
CA LEU A 80 14.28 5.44 2.48
C LEU A 80 13.30 4.26 2.47
N LEU A 81 12.01 4.50 2.22
CA LEU A 81 10.96 3.50 2.22
C LEU A 81 11.22 2.50 1.10
N GLU A 82 11.38 1.24 1.50
CA GLU A 82 11.53 0.08 0.65
C GLU A 82 10.23 -0.73 0.61
N GLU A 83 9.43 -0.67 1.68
CA GLU A 83 8.18 -1.43 1.80
C GLU A 83 7.05 -0.56 2.37
N ILE A 84 5.91 -0.56 1.69
CA ILE A 84 4.69 0.09 2.15
C ILE A 84 3.55 -0.92 2.09
N LYS A 85 2.86 -1.09 3.22
CA LYS A 85 1.69 -1.97 3.37
C LYS A 85 0.52 -1.15 3.87
N ILE A 86 -0.61 -1.25 3.20
CA ILE A 86 -1.80 -0.48 3.52
C ILE A 86 -3.02 -1.37 3.46
N SER A 87 -3.75 -1.43 4.56
CA SER A 87 -4.98 -2.19 4.70
C SER A 87 -6.15 -1.25 4.94
N CYS A 88 -7.27 -1.49 4.24
CA CYS A 88 -8.57 -0.89 4.56
C CYS A 88 -8.64 0.65 4.40
N GLY A 89 -8.11 1.21 3.31
CA GLY A 89 -8.21 2.66 3.03
C GLY A 89 -8.62 2.94 1.57
N PRO A 90 -9.44 3.97 1.30
CA PRO A 90 -9.65 4.44 -0.06
C PRO A 90 -8.34 5.02 -0.59
N PHE A 91 -7.67 4.30 -1.48
CA PHE A 91 -6.50 4.80 -2.17
C PHE A 91 -6.93 5.52 -3.45
N SER A 92 -6.18 6.54 -3.85
CA SER A 92 -6.45 7.25 -5.11
C SER A 92 -5.24 7.15 -6.01
N LYS A 93 -5.46 7.23 -7.33
CA LYS A 93 -4.41 7.38 -8.33
C LYS A 93 -3.35 8.41 -7.94
N LYS A 94 -3.81 9.57 -7.47
CA LYS A 94 -2.94 10.68 -7.05
C LYS A 94 -2.00 10.28 -5.91
N LEU A 95 -2.49 9.50 -4.95
CA LEU A 95 -1.68 9.00 -3.85
C LEU A 95 -0.63 7.99 -4.35
N THR A 96 -1.00 7.06 -5.24
CA THR A 96 -0.05 6.11 -5.84
C THR A 96 1.04 6.80 -6.68
N GLU A 97 0.69 7.80 -7.48
CA GLU A 97 1.66 8.56 -8.28
C GLU A 97 2.67 9.29 -7.38
N ILE A 98 2.17 9.92 -6.32
CA ILE A 98 3.01 10.66 -5.39
C ILE A 98 3.88 9.73 -4.55
N LEU A 99 3.35 8.59 -4.08
CA LEU A 99 4.15 7.58 -3.39
C LEU A 99 5.30 7.09 -4.25
N GLY A 100 5.04 6.74 -5.52
CA GLY A 100 6.11 6.29 -6.42
C GLY A 100 7.14 7.38 -6.69
N THR A 101 6.71 8.64 -6.78
CA THR A 101 7.63 9.78 -6.97
C THR A 101 8.45 10.08 -5.70
N ALA A 102 7.83 10.02 -4.53
CA ALA A 102 8.42 10.38 -3.24
C ALA A 102 9.32 9.27 -2.67
N CYS A 103 9.04 8.01 -3.01
CA CYS A 103 9.75 6.83 -2.53
C CYS A 103 10.45 6.08 -3.68
N PRO A 104 11.54 6.63 -4.25
CA PRO A 104 12.21 6.08 -5.44
C PRO A 104 12.94 4.74 -5.21
N HIS A 105 12.94 4.24 -3.97
CA HIS A 105 13.52 2.97 -3.55
C HIS A 105 12.47 1.92 -3.17
N LEU A 106 11.19 2.21 -3.38
CA LEU A 106 10.10 1.30 -3.06
C LEU A 106 10.21 0.01 -3.88
N LYS A 107 10.33 -1.13 -3.19
CA LYS A 107 10.45 -2.47 -3.77
C LYS A 107 9.21 -3.31 -3.53
N SER A 108 8.51 -3.08 -2.43
CA SER A 108 7.29 -3.80 -2.07
C SER A 108 6.14 -2.83 -1.79
N PHE A 109 5.01 -3.04 -2.46
CA PHE A 109 3.78 -2.31 -2.21
C PHE A 109 2.62 -3.29 -2.03
N GLU A 110 1.94 -3.19 -0.89
CA GLU A 110 0.78 -4.03 -0.58
C GLU A 110 -0.42 -3.14 -0.29
N LEU A 111 -1.49 -3.33 -1.05
CA LEU A 111 -2.75 -2.64 -0.89
C LEU A 111 -3.87 -3.67 -0.75
N TYR A 112 -4.58 -3.59 0.36
CA TYR A 112 -5.68 -4.47 0.69
C TYR A 112 -6.98 -3.69 0.84
N TYR A 113 -7.96 -3.99 0.00
CA TYR A 113 -9.31 -3.45 0.12
C TYR A 113 -10.16 -4.40 0.99
N THR A 114 -10.84 -3.85 1.98
CA THR A 114 -11.82 -4.59 2.82
C THR A 114 -13.14 -4.84 2.12
N SER A 115 -13.23 -4.58 0.82
CA SER A 115 -14.41 -4.72 -0.04
C SER A 115 -14.87 -6.16 -0.26
N TYR A 116 -14.66 -7.08 0.70
CA TYR A 116 -15.49 -8.29 0.81
C TYR A 116 -16.99 -7.96 0.97
N ASN A 117 -17.33 -6.71 1.27
CA ASN A 117 -18.69 -6.20 1.34
C ASN A 117 -19.19 -5.51 0.05
N MET A 118 -18.36 -5.36 -1.00
CA MET A 118 -18.92 -5.02 -2.30
C MET A 118 -19.50 -6.30 -2.90
N PRO A 119 -20.76 -6.30 -3.38
CA PRO A 119 -21.28 -7.45 -4.08
C PRO A 119 -20.34 -7.81 -5.24
N PRO A 120 -20.18 -9.11 -5.56
CA PRO A 120 -19.42 -9.52 -6.73
C PRO A 120 -19.97 -8.76 -7.94
N PRO A 121 -19.10 -8.40 -8.89
CA PRO A 121 -19.53 -7.58 -9.99
C PRO A 121 -20.68 -8.22 -10.75
N ASP A 122 -21.71 -7.43 -11.05
CA ASP A 122 -22.86 -7.87 -11.83
C ASP A 122 -22.36 -8.10 -13.26
N PRO A 123 -22.35 -9.36 -13.75
CA PRO A 123 -21.80 -9.68 -15.06
C PRO A 123 -22.58 -9.03 -16.20
N ASP A 124 -23.83 -8.62 -15.97
CA ASP A 124 -24.68 -7.97 -16.96
C ASP A 124 -24.59 -6.43 -16.89
N ASN A 125 -23.83 -5.89 -15.93
CA ASN A 125 -23.66 -4.46 -15.73
C ASN A 125 -22.23 -4.00 -16.06
N GLU A 126 -21.99 -3.76 -17.35
CA GLU A 126 -20.73 -3.20 -17.84
C GLU A 126 -20.41 -1.80 -17.25
N GLU A 127 -21.41 -1.08 -16.72
CA GLU A 127 -21.22 0.22 -16.05
C GLU A 127 -20.68 0.10 -14.62
N GLU A 128 -20.50 -1.12 -14.09
CA GLU A 128 -19.90 -1.28 -12.78
C GLU A 128 -18.47 -0.74 -12.76
N ILE A 129 -18.27 0.31 -11.98
CA ILE A 129 -17.06 1.14 -11.95
C ILE A 129 -15.80 0.26 -11.78
N SER A 130 -14.90 0.28 -12.76
CA SER A 130 -13.55 -0.27 -12.65
C SER A 130 -12.71 0.56 -11.69
N ASN A 131 -11.67 -0.03 -11.10
CA ASN A 131 -10.75 0.69 -10.22
C ASN A 131 -9.29 0.54 -10.69
N ASP A 132 -9.05 0.90 -11.95
CA ASP A 132 -7.71 0.89 -12.56
C ASP A 132 -6.87 2.13 -12.22
N ASP A 133 -7.46 3.11 -11.51
CA ASP A 133 -6.83 4.39 -11.20
C ASP A 133 -5.53 4.21 -10.39
N GLU A 134 -5.54 3.35 -9.37
CA GLU A 134 -4.34 3.01 -8.60
C GLU A 134 -3.34 2.21 -9.45
N ALA A 135 -3.81 1.31 -10.31
CA ALA A 135 -2.95 0.55 -11.22
C ALA A 135 -2.19 1.47 -12.17
N PHE A 136 -2.86 2.47 -12.73
CA PHE A 136 -2.23 3.49 -13.58
C PHE A 136 -1.23 4.35 -12.81
N GLY A 137 -1.54 4.73 -11.57
CA GLY A 137 -0.59 5.50 -10.76
C GLY A 137 0.65 4.70 -10.37
N ILE A 138 0.49 3.40 -10.05
CA ILE A 138 1.59 2.47 -9.79
C ILE A 138 2.46 2.31 -11.04
N ALA A 139 1.85 1.99 -12.18
CA ALA A 139 2.54 1.81 -13.46
C ALA A 139 3.38 3.02 -13.86
N LYS A 140 2.87 4.23 -13.58
CA LYS A 140 3.52 5.49 -13.95
C LYS A 140 4.66 5.91 -13.02
N ALA A 141 4.65 5.49 -11.76
CA ALA A 141 5.55 6.06 -10.74
C ALA A 141 6.42 5.04 -10.00
N MET A 142 6.07 3.75 -10.01
CA MET A 142 6.71 2.73 -9.16
C MET A 142 7.51 1.69 -9.97
N HIS A 143 8.37 2.16 -10.87
CA HIS A 143 9.09 1.31 -11.83
C HIS A 143 10.08 0.30 -11.21
N LYS A 144 10.50 0.52 -9.96
CA LYS A 144 11.44 -0.35 -9.23
C LYS A 144 10.77 -1.40 -8.34
N LEU A 145 9.45 -1.52 -8.41
CA LEU A 145 8.74 -2.56 -7.67
C LEU A 145 9.19 -3.95 -8.09
N HIS A 146 9.41 -4.80 -7.08
CA HIS A 146 9.66 -6.23 -7.21
C HIS A 146 8.46 -7.03 -6.73
N HIS A 147 7.72 -6.49 -5.74
CA HIS A 147 6.57 -7.16 -5.13
C HIS A 147 5.36 -6.21 -5.11
N LEU A 148 4.24 -6.67 -5.67
CA LEU A 148 2.97 -5.95 -5.63
C LEU A 148 1.85 -6.88 -5.16
N GLN A 149 1.07 -6.41 -4.19
CA GLN A 149 -0.22 -7.01 -3.85
C GLN A 149 -1.32 -5.96 -3.99
N LEU A 150 -2.34 -6.27 -4.80
CA LEU A 150 -3.56 -5.48 -4.96
C LEU A 150 -4.74 -6.43 -4.75
N ILE A 151 -5.19 -6.58 -3.50
CA ILE A 151 -6.20 -7.56 -3.14
C ILE A 151 -7.57 -6.88 -2.96
N GLY A 152 -8.61 -7.45 -3.58
CA GLY A 152 -10.00 -6.96 -3.46
C GLY A 152 -10.32 -5.68 -4.25
N ASN A 153 -9.46 -5.29 -5.18
CA ASN A 153 -9.68 -4.14 -6.06
C ASN A 153 -10.54 -4.53 -7.29
N ARG A 154 -11.32 -3.62 -7.88
CA ARG A 154 -12.04 -3.87 -9.16
C ARG A 154 -11.12 -3.70 -10.38
N LEU A 155 -9.95 -4.34 -10.33
CA LEU A 155 -8.90 -4.24 -11.35
C LEU A 155 -9.39 -4.91 -12.63
N THR A 156 -9.13 -4.30 -13.78
CA THR A 156 -9.43 -4.88 -15.10
C THR A 156 -8.14 -5.33 -15.80
N ASN A 157 -8.29 -5.96 -16.97
CA ASN A 157 -7.15 -6.31 -17.82
C ASN A 157 -6.35 -5.08 -18.27
N GLU A 158 -6.97 -3.90 -18.36
CA GLU A 158 -6.29 -2.66 -18.73
C GLU A 158 -5.34 -2.21 -17.60
N GLY A 159 -5.83 -2.16 -16.36
CA GLY A 159 -4.99 -1.84 -15.20
C GLY A 159 -3.89 -2.86 -14.97
N LEU A 160 -4.18 -4.17 -15.08
CA LEU A 160 -3.16 -5.22 -15.01
C LEU A 160 -2.10 -5.05 -16.09
N THR A 161 -2.52 -4.72 -17.32
CA THR A 161 -1.61 -4.46 -18.43
C THR A 161 -0.68 -3.29 -18.14
N ALA A 162 -1.23 -2.18 -17.65
CA ALA A 162 -0.45 -1.02 -17.28
C ALA A 162 0.60 -1.36 -16.21
N ILE A 163 0.23 -2.14 -15.17
CA ILE A 163 1.19 -2.59 -14.14
C ILE A 163 2.32 -3.41 -14.77
N LEU A 164 1.99 -4.39 -15.61
CA LEU A 164 2.98 -5.27 -16.23
C LEU A 164 3.94 -4.49 -17.15
N ASP A 165 3.47 -3.43 -17.82
CA ASP A 165 4.32 -2.61 -18.69
C ASP A 165 5.12 -1.55 -17.91
N GLY A 166 4.52 -0.98 -16.87
CA GLY A 166 5.11 0.08 -16.05
C GLY A 166 6.09 -0.41 -14.97
N CYS A 167 5.99 -1.67 -14.54
CA CYS A 167 6.84 -2.26 -13.51
C CYS A 167 7.72 -3.39 -14.10
N PRO A 168 8.81 -3.07 -14.80
CA PRO A 168 9.64 -4.06 -15.51
C PRO A 168 10.37 -5.02 -14.56
N HIS A 169 10.67 -4.59 -13.33
CA HIS A 169 11.35 -5.41 -12.32
C HIS A 169 10.41 -6.26 -11.46
N LEU A 170 9.11 -6.23 -11.73
CA LEU A 170 8.12 -6.95 -10.93
C LEU A 170 8.39 -8.46 -11.01
N GLU A 171 8.57 -9.08 -9.85
CA GLU A 171 8.82 -10.51 -9.70
C GLU A 171 7.61 -11.26 -9.15
N THR A 172 6.87 -10.62 -8.24
CA THR A 172 5.69 -11.23 -7.63
C THR A 172 4.47 -10.31 -7.71
N LEU A 173 3.34 -10.87 -8.12
CA LEU A 173 2.06 -10.15 -8.19
C LEU A 173 0.95 -10.97 -7.54
N ASP A 174 0.20 -10.36 -6.64
CA ASP A 174 -1.00 -10.92 -6.03
C ASP A 174 -2.20 -10.01 -6.32
N ILE A 175 -3.16 -10.54 -7.06
CA ILE A 175 -4.41 -9.85 -7.43
C ILE A 175 -5.65 -10.64 -7.00
N ARG A 176 -5.55 -11.41 -5.92
CA ARG A 176 -6.72 -12.15 -5.40
C ARG A 176 -7.86 -11.19 -5.04
N GLY A 177 -9.10 -11.61 -5.28
CA GLY A 177 -10.27 -10.75 -5.12
C GLY A 177 -10.44 -9.66 -6.20
N CYS A 178 -9.59 -9.63 -7.24
CA CYS A 178 -9.78 -8.77 -8.41
C CYS A 178 -10.61 -9.45 -9.49
N PHE A 179 -11.93 -9.49 -9.28
CA PHE A 179 -12.83 -10.33 -10.07
C PHE A 179 -13.11 -9.84 -11.51
N LYS A 180 -12.75 -8.60 -11.86
CA LYS A 180 -12.92 -8.07 -13.24
C LYS A 180 -11.74 -8.41 -14.16
N VAL A 181 -10.70 -9.09 -13.65
CA VAL A 181 -9.58 -9.55 -14.46
C VAL A 181 -9.90 -10.92 -15.09
N ASN A 182 -9.89 -10.97 -16.41
CA ASN A 182 -9.93 -12.21 -17.17
C ASN A 182 -8.51 -12.68 -17.51
N ILE A 183 -8.07 -13.81 -16.96
CA ILE A 183 -6.78 -14.41 -17.29
C ILE A 183 -6.97 -15.40 -18.44
N ASP A 184 -6.99 -14.87 -19.67
CA ASP A 184 -6.94 -15.65 -20.90
C ASP A 184 -5.49 -16.06 -21.27
N ALA A 185 -5.33 -16.74 -22.39
CA ALA A 185 -4.02 -17.23 -22.83
C ALA A 185 -2.98 -16.10 -23.04
N ASP A 186 -3.41 -14.94 -23.53
CA ASP A 186 -2.52 -13.79 -23.76
C ASP A 186 -2.07 -13.19 -22.42
N MET A 187 -3.03 -12.96 -21.51
CA MET A 187 -2.71 -12.43 -20.19
C MET A 187 -1.83 -13.39 -19.39
N TYR A 188 -2.08 -14.70 -19.47
CA TYR A 188 -1.17 -15.71 -18.88
C TYR A 188 0.25 -15.59 -19.42
N ALA A 189 0.41 -15.45 -20.73
CA ALA A 189 1.73 -15.32 -21.34
C ALA A 189 2.47 -14.05 -20.85
N ARG A 190 1.74 -12.95 -20.65
CA ARG A 190 2.32 -11.71 -20.07
C ARG A 190 2.70 -11.88 -18.60
N CYS A 191 1.89 -12.58 -17.81
CA CYS A 191 2.21 -12.90 -16.41
C CYS A 191 3.32 -13.95 -16.25
N ALA A 192 3.65 -14.74 -17.28
CA ALA A 192 4.64 -15.81 -17.21
C ALA A 192 6.08 -15.32 -16.92
N ARG A 193 6.36 -14.01 -17.08
CA ARG A 193 7.64 -13.42 -16.68
C ARG A 193 7.80 -13.29 -15.16
N LEU A 194 6.70 -13.34 -14.41
CA LEU A 194 6.70 -13.23 -12.96
C LEU A 194 7.18 -14.56 -12.35
N LYS A 195 7.97 -14.48 -11.27
CA LYS A 195 8.36 -15.66 -10.49
C LYS A 195 7.16 -16.26 -9.78
N THR A 196 6.27 -15.40 -9.29
CA THR A 196 5.07 -15.83 -8.58
C THR A 196 3.88 -14.96 -8.93
N PHE A 197 2.75 -15.59 -9.26
CA PHE A 197 1.52 -14.92 -9.61
C PHE A 197 0.33 -15.56 -8.90
N TRP A 198 -0.41 -14.77 -8.12
CA TRP A 198 -1.63 -15.20 -7.44
C TRP A 198 -2.83 -14.45 -8.01
N PHE A 199 -3.85 -15.20 -8.43
CA PHE A 199 -5.12 -14.69 -8.94
C PHE A 199 -6.25 -15.63 -8.47
N ARG A 200 -7.47 -15.09 -8.34
CA ARG A 200 -8.68 -15.65 -7.67
C ARG A 200 -8.70 -15.44 -6.17
#